data_AF-A0A7V2JG45-F1
#
_entry.id   AF-A0A7V2JG45-F1
#
_cell.length_a   1.000
_cell.length_b   1.000
_cell.length_c   1.000
_cell.angle_alpha   90.00
_cell.angle_beta   90.00
_cell.angle_gamma   90.00
#
_symmetry.space_group_name_H-M   'P 1'
#
loop_
_entity.id
_entity.type
_entity.pdbx_description
1 polymer ?
#
loop_
_entity_poly.entity_id
_entity_poly.type
_entity_poly.pdbx_seq_one_letter_code
_entity_poly.pdbx_strand_id
1 'polypeptide(L)'
;MIELSIVFLIIAIFMSVFRLVKGSSWDILLGYSSFSSKITLLMVTIGMLLQKEWALDLSLIYMLLNTGSVVIVSYFMGRRNLN
;
A
#
# COMPACT_ATOMS: atom_id res chain seq x y z
N MET A 1 4.12 20.13 11.29
CA MET A 1 2.89 19.55 10.71
C MET A 1 3.16 18.22 10.01
N ILE A 2 4.15 18.14 9.11
CA ILE A 2 4.52 16.91 8.39
C ILE A 2 4.93 15.76 9.35
N GLU A 3 5.68 16.05 10.40
CA GLU A 3 6.10 15.04 11.39
C GLU A 3 4.90 14.35 12.08
N LEU A 4 3.85 15.11 12.36
CA LEU A 4 2.62 14.61 12.98
C LEU A 4 1.88 13.68 12.01
N SER A 5 1.88 14.01 10.71
CA SER A 5 1.35 13.14 9.65
C SER A 5 2.09 11.81 9.58
N ILE A 6 3.43 11.80 9.74
CA ILE A 6 4.25 10.58 9.73
C ILE A 6 3.85 9.65 10.88
N VAL A 7 3.65 10.18 12.10
CA VAL A 7 3.23 9.36 13.25
C VAL A 7 1.89 8.68 13.00
N PHE A 8 0.89 9.43 12.51
CA PHE A 8 -0.40 8.84 12.14
C PHE A 8 -0.28 7.81 11.00
N LEU A 9 0.62 8.04 10.05
CA LEU A 9 0.88 7.12 8.94
C LEU A 9 1.46 5.80 9.44
N ILE A 10 2.43 5.85 10.36
CA ILE A 10 3.02 4.67 10.98
C ILE A 10 1.96 3.86 11.72
N ILE A 11 1.13 4.52 12.53
CA ILE A 11 0.02 3.85 13.25
C ILE A 11 -0.93 3.18 12.24
N ALA A 12 -1.30 3.89 11.17
CA ALA A 12 -2.17 3.36 10.15
C ALA A 12 -1.55 2.18 9.38
N ILE A 13 -0.23 2.17 9.19
CA ILE A 13 0.51 1.03 8.60
C ILE A 13 0.39 -0.17 9.52
N PHE A 14 0.70 -0.04 10.81
CA PHE A 14 0.57 -1.12 11.78
C PHE A 14 -0.86 -1.69 11.85
N MET A 15 -1.87 -0.82 11.83
CA MET A 15 -3.27 -1.25 11.78
C MET A 15 -3.61 -2.01 10.48
N SER A 16 -3.04 -1.61 9.34
CA SER A 16 -3.27 -2.32 8.06
C SER A 16 -2.60 -3.71 8.02
N VAL A 17 -1.47 -3.89 8.72
CA VAL A 17 -0.81 -5.20 8.86
C VAL A 17 -1.69 -6.21 9.59
N PHE A 18 -2.53 -5.77 10.53
CA PHE A 18 -3.48 -6.66 11.19
C PHE A 18 -4.42 -7.38 10.20
N ARG A 19 -4.87 -6.67 9.15
CA ARG A 19 -5.76 -7.23 8.10
C ARG A 19 -5.01 -8.16 7.13
N LEU A 20 -3.68 -8.00 6.99
CA LEU A 20 -2.83 -8.85 6.15
C LEU A 20 -2.67 -10.26 6.74
N VAL A 21 -2.68 -10.41 8.07
CA VAL A 21 -2.41 -11.67 8.75
C VAL A 21 -3.68 -12.50 8.96
N LYS A 22 -4.86 -11.86 8.97
CA LYS A 22 -6.10 -12.50 9.42
C LYS A 22 -7.27 -12.15 8.50
N GLY A 23 -7.83 -13.17 7.83
CA GLY A 23 -9.05 -13.02 7.02
C GLY A 23 -9.13 -14.00 5.85
N SER A 24 -10.16 -13.83 5.02
CA SER A 24 -10.28 -14.53 3.74
C SER A 24 -9.19 -14.06 2.75
N SER A 25 -8.98 -14.79 1.65
CA SER A 25 -8.06 -14.33 0.59
C SER A 25 -8.39 -12.92 0.09
N TRP A 26 -9.67 -12.54 0.07
CA TRP A 26 -10.13 -11.20 -0.29
C TRP A 26 -9.77 -10.15 0.78
N ASP A 27 -9.91 -10.48 2.06
CA ASP A 27 -9.48 -9.60 3.15
C ASP A 27 -7.97 -9.37 3.13
N ILE A 28 -7.18 -10.41 2.83
CA ILE A 28 -5.72 -10.33 2.73
C ILE A 28 -5.34 -9.42 1.54
N LEU A 29 -6.01 -9.54 0.39
CA LEU A 29 -5.76 -8.68 -0.77
C LEU A 29 -6.11 -7.20 -0.47
N LEU A 30 -7.23 -6.95 0.22
CA LEU A 30 -7.62 -5.61 0.66
C LEU A 30 -6.64 -5.04 1.69
N GLY A 31 -6.18 -5.87 2.62
CA GLY A 31 -5.14 -5.53 3.59
C GLY A 31 -3.83 -5.15 2.91
N TYR A 32 -3.41 -5.94 1.92
CA TYR A 32 -2.22 -5.67 1.11
C TYR A 32 -2.32 -4.33 0.35
N SER A 33 -3.43 -4.11 -0.36
CA SER A 33 -3.64 -2.86 -1.10
C SER A 33 -3.64 -1.63 -0.17
N SER A 34 -4.30 -1.75 0.98
CA SER A 34 -4.34 -0.69 2.00
C SER A 34 -2.97 -0.42 2.65
N PHE A 35 -2.18 -1.46 2.87
CA PHE A 35 -0.82 -1.35 3.41
C PHE A 35 0.12 -0.70 2.39
N SER A 36 0.10 -1.18 1.15
CA SER A 36 0.97 -0.71 0.07
C SER A 36 0.72 0.77 -0.29
N SER A 37 -0.54 1.21 -0.30
CA SER A 37 -0.87 2.63 -0.50
C SER A 37 -0.32 3.54 0.62
N LYS A 38 -0.32 3.08 1.87
CA LYS A 38 0.31 3.81 2.98
C LYS A 38 1.83 3.83 2.88
N ILE A 39 2.47 2.75 2.45
CA ILE A 39 3.92 2.75 2.14
C ILE A 39 4.23 3.78 1.06
N THR A 40 3.42 3.85 0.01
CA THR A 40 3.58 4.83 -1.08
C THR A 40 3.51 6.26 -0.52
N LEU A 41 2.50 6.55 0.31
CA LEU A 41 2.38 7.84 0.99
C LEU A 41 3.56 8.15 1.91
N LEU A 42 4.10 7.14 2.61
CA LEU A 42 5.29 7.29 3.44
C LEU A 42 6.51 7.68 2.58
N MET A 43 6.72 7.01 1.44
CA MET A 43 7.80 7.34 0.49
C MET A 43 7.67 8.77 -0.03
N VAL A 44 6.47 9.20 -0.43
CA VAL A 44 6.22 10.58 -0.87
C VAL A 44 6.56 11.56 0.25
N THR A 45 6.05 11.31 1.46
CA THR A 45 6.24 12.21 2.60
C THR A 45 7.73 12.36 2.96
N ILE A 46 8.47 11.25 2.96
CA ILE A 46 9.92 11.24 3.21
C ILE A 46 10.68 11.94 2.08
N GLY A 47 10.30 11.68 0.82
CA GLY A 47 10.90 12.31 -0.36
C GLY A 47 10.74 13.84 -0.33
N MET A 48 9.56 14.33 0.05
CA MET A 48 9.31 15.75 0.25
C MET A 48 10.14 16.33 1.40
N LEU A 49 10.24 15.62 2.53
CA LEU A 49 10.96 16.09 3.72
C LEU A 49 12.48 16.15 3.50
N LEU A 50 13.04 15.20 2.77
CA LEU A 50 14.48 15.15 2.45
C LEU A 50 14.83 15.88 1.15
N GLN A 51 13.85 16.48 0.46
CA GLN A 51 13.99 17.11 -0.86
C GLN A 51 14.72 16.18 -1.87
N LYS A 52 14.32 14.91 -1.89
CA LYS A 52 14.88 13.88 -2.77
C LYS A 52 13.88 13.55 -3.86
N GLU A 53 14.05 14.13 -5.04
CA GLU A 53 13.19 13.91 -6.20
C GLU A 53 13.12 12.43 -6.61
N TRP A 54 14.24 11.71 -6.53
CA TRP A 54 14.29 10.27 -6.84
C TRP A 54 13.33 9.42 -5.98
N ALA A 55 12.98 9.87 -4.77
CA ALA A 55 12.03 9.16 -3.92
C ALA A 55 10.58 9.33 -4.42
N LEU A 56 10.28 10.47 -5.05
CA LEU A 56 8.97 10.71 -5.68
C LEU A 56 8.81 9.83 -6.93
N ASP A 57 9.84 9.74 -7.77
CA ASP A 57 9.84 8.86 -8.94
C ASP A 57 9.64 7.39 -8.53
N LEU A 58 10.36 6.95 -7.49
CA LEU A 58 10.22 5.61 -6.94
C LEU A 58 8.79 5.35 -6.42
N SER A 59 8.19 6.34 -5.75
CA SER A 59 6.83 6.23 -5.23
C SER A 59 5.79 6.06 -6.35
N LEU A 60 5.97 6.75 -7.47
CA LEU A 60 5.11 6.62 -8.65
C LEU A 60 5.20 5.22 -9.26
N ILE A 61 6.42 4.72 -9.44
CA ILE A 61 6.66 3.36 -9.97
C ILE A 61 6.03 2.33 -9.03
N TYR A 62 6.24 2.48 -7.71
CA TYR A 62 5.69 1.58 -6.72
C TYR A 62 4.15 1.58 -6.72
N MET A 63 3.52 2.75 -6.88
CA MET A 63 2.07 2.87 -6.98
C MET A 63 1.51 2.10 -8.19
N LEU A 64 2.15 2.25 -9.35
CA LEU A 64 1.72 1.56 -10.58
C LEU A 64 1.85 0.04 -10.45
N LEU A 65 2.98 -0.43 -9.91
CA LEU A 65 3.22 -1.86 -9.67
C LEU A 65 2.21 -2.43 -8.68
N ASN A 66 1.90 -1.71 -7.60
CA ASN A 66 0.91 -2.13 -6.63
C ASN A 66 -0.48 -2.28 -7.26
N THR A 67 -0.96 -1.27 -7.98
CA THR A 67 -2.27 -1.32 -8.65
C THR A 67 -2.32 -2.47 -9.65
N GLY A 68 -1.27 -2.66 -10.47
CA GLY A 68 -1.19 -3.78 -11.40
C GLY A 68 -1.23 -5.14 -10.70
N SER A 69 -0.49 -5.30 -9.60
CA SER A 69 -0.48 -6.53 -8.80
C SER A 69 -1.85 -6.84 -8.21
N VAL A 70 -2.53 -5.85 -7.64
CA VAL A 70 -3.87 -6.04 -7.06
C VAL A 70 -4.90 -6.43 -8.14
N VAL A 71 -4.84 -5.81 -9.32
CA VAL A 71 -5.72 -6.15 -10.45
C VAL A 71 -5.49 -7.59 -10.94
N ILE A 72 -4.23 -7.99 -11.11
CA ILE A 72 -3.90 -9.35 -11.56
C ILE A 72 -4.39 -10.38 -10.55
N VAL A 73 -4.08 -10.18 -9.26
CA VAL A 73 -4.47 -11.12 -8.19
C VAL A 73 -5.99 -11.19 -8.05
N SER A 74 -6.69 -10.05 -8.08
CA SER A 74 -8.16 -10.02 -8.02
C SER A 74 -8.81 -10.74 -9.20
N TYR A 75 -8.26 -10.63 -10.41
CA TYR A 75 -8.73 -11.36 -11.58
C TYR A 75 -8.64 -12.88 -11.38
N PHE A 76 -7.50 -13.39 -10.92
CA PHE A 76 -7.32 -14.83 -10.68
C PHE A 76 -8.21 -15.34 -9.53
N MET A 77 -8.37 -14.55 -8.47
CA MET A 77 -9.25 -14.89 -7.36
C MET A 77 -10.72 -14.92 -7.79
N GLY A 78 -11.17 -13.96 -8.59
CA GLY A 78 -12.52 -13.94 -9.15
C GLY A 78 -12.78 -15.14 -10.05
N ARG A 79 -11.82 -15.48 -10.92
CA ARG A 79 -11.94 -16.64 -11.82
C ARG A 79 -12.01 -17.98 -11.07
N ARG A 80 -11.28 -18.11 -9.96
CA ARG A 80 -11.35 -19.30 -9.09
C ARG A 80 -12.69 -19.44 -8.37
N ASN A 81 -13.37 -18.33 -8.08
CA ASN A 81 -14.64 -18.33 -7.34
C ASN A 81 -15.87 -18.58 -8.23
N LEU A 82 -15.71 -18.53 -9.56
CA LEU A 82 -16.77 -18.72 -10.56
C LEU A 82 -16.76 -20.13 -11.20
N ASN A 83 -15.74 -20.95 -10.92
CA ASN A 83 -15.63 -22.36 -11.31
C ASN A 83 -15.84 -23.26 -10.08
#